data_AF-A0A3M1Z0V6-F1
#
_entry.id   AF-A0A3M1Z0V6-F1
#
_cell.length_a   1.000
_cell.length_b   1.000
_cell.length_c   1.000
_cell.angle_alpha   90.00
_cell.angle_beta   90.00
_cell.angle_gamma   90.00
#
_symmetry.space_group_name_H-M   'P 1'
#
loop_
_entity.id
_entity.type
_entity.pdbx_description
1 polymer ?
#
loop_
_entity_poly.entity_id
_entity_poly.type
_entity_poly.pdbx_seq_one_letter_code
_entity_poly.pdbx_strand_id
1 'polypeptide(L)'
;MSERRFQATITGIPSRDTVNVRSGAGTTFDQTFQVPKGMSGLEILEVQPDVNGREKDGKTYQWFKLQFHGGATGWVRDDLITVEGDGTRFGYPNLGTTASLAFDLTRGDTTPPATAATAQGASPAPPATTTTSFTATLSGSAALDYINARPEPGTHKDPVGKLDKGLSGLKVLDVQPDVNGREKNGKVYQWFKLQTSLGDVWVRDDLVTVQGDGTPFDYPNLGTNAVLAIDLTRGDTTPPATAAQVTITTSEKPPEQHKTDGAPSQSEKPQGAPAQSSGATVDSVERVKKASFLITATFEGSGYAAYNNYDAGIVSYGLIQFTLAAGSLGTVIEKYLNASQSETAKALQAYWSRVQQRDPSLRNDGRFKELLIAAASEPEMQKAQDEVATIKYWNAVMSGYIEPRGLKTPLAWALLFDMGVNFGTGHGFVRLAEEQLGVPKRSRPGENGITEEQLITRVAELRKKSHDAQAERDNLPGLKVRGDFWMKLIQQGDWGLQGDSNGNINVRGRLIQVRNL
;
A
#
# COMPACT_ATOMS: atom_id res chain seq x y z
N MET A 1 9.42 16.74 -44.13
CA MET A 1 10.38 15.99 -43.30
C MET A 1 9.80 16.01 -41.89
N SER A 2 9.56 14.86 -41.26
CA SER A 2 8.99 14.84 -39.90
C SER A 2 10.04 15.38 -38.92
N GLU A 3 9.71 16.45 -38.19
CA GLU A 3 10.55 16.96 -37.11
C GLU A 3 10.77 15.86 -36.07
N ARG A 4 12.04 15.60 -35.71
CA ARG A 4 12.39 14.63 -34.67
C ARG A 4 12.19 15.28 -33.30
N ARG A 5 11.45 14.57 -32.45
CA ARG A 5 11.22 14.96 -31.05
C ARG A 5 12.52 15.00 -30.27
N PHE A 6 12.60 15.92 -29.30
CA PHE A 6 13.71 16.01 -28.36
C PHE A 6 13.71 14.81 -27.40
N GLN A 7 14.78 14.03 -27.42
CA GLN A 7 14.87 12.78 -26.66
C GLN A 7 16.19 12.67 -25.91
N ALA A 8 16.18 11.91 -24.82
CA ALA A 8 17.34 11.65 -23.98
C ALA A 8 17.79 10.19 -24.02
N THR A 9 19.08 9.98 -23.79
CA THR A 9 19.71 8.69 -23.53
C THR A 9 20.52 8.74 -22.24
N ILE A 10 20.36 7.74 -21.37
CA ILE A 10 21.07 7.64 -20.09
C ILE A 10 22.53 7.24 -20.35
N THR A 11 23.48 8.10 -19.97
CA THR A 11 24.93 7.85 -20.13
C THR A 11 25.62 7.51 -18.82
N GLY A 12 25.11 8.02 -17.69
CA GLY A 12 25.67 7.77 -16.36
C GLY A 12 27.12 8.26 -16.19
N ILE A 13 27.83 7.70 -15.21
CA ILE A 13 29.26 7.97 -14.98
C ILE A 13 30.09 6.68 -15.12
N PRO A 14 31.38 6.75 -15.45
CA PRO A 14 32.19 5.54 -15.71
C PRO A 14 32.21 4.51 -14.59
N SER A 15 31.98 4.93 -13.34
CA SER A 15 32.01 4.07 -12.15
C SER A 15 30.65 3.50 -11.72
N ARG A 16 29.56 3.77 -12.46
CA ARG A 16 28.21 3.29 -12.14
C ARG A 16 27.40 2.92 -13.37
N ASP A 17 26.80 1.73 -13.34
CA ASP A 17 25.96 1.21 -14.42
C ASP A 17 24.49 1.68 -14.32
N THR A 18 24.13 2.39 -13.25
CA THR A 18 22.79 2.92 -13.03
C THR A 18 22.80 4.41 -12.67
N VAL A 19 21.72 5.08 -13.06
CA VAL A 19 21.45 6.49 -12.77
C VAL A 19 20.23 6.60 -11.89
N ASN A 20 20.32 7.46 -10.87
CA ASN A 20 19.20 7.75 -9.98
C ASN A 20 18.19 8.67 -10.67
N VAL A 21 16.93 8.27 -10.65
CA VAL A 21 15.80 9.10 -11.04
C VAL A 21 15.18 9.68 -9.78
N ARG A 22 14.85 10.98 -9.80
CA ARG A 22 14.35 11.70 -8.63
C ARG A 22 12.95 12.26 -8.81
N SER A 23 12.29 12.54 -7.70
CA SER A 23 10.95 13.13 -7.68
C SER A 23 10.94 14.63 -8.03
N GLY A 24 12.09 15.31 -7.99
CA GLY A 24 12.23 16.72 -8.33
C GLY A 24 13.60 17.10 -8.90
N ALA A 25 13.70 18.34 -9.38
CA ALA A 25 14.87 18.93 -10.04
C ALA A 25 16.02 19.28 -9.06
N GLY A 26 16.55 18.29 -8.36
CA GLY A 26 17.64 18.49 -7.40
C GLY A 26 17.99 17.22 -6.63
N THR A 27 19.19 17.17 -6.06
CA THR A 27 19.64 15.99 -5.29
C THR A 27 19.00 15.84 -3.91
N THR A 28 18.28 16.85 -3.44
CA THR A 28 17.56 16.87 -2.16
C THR A 28 16.21 16.17 -2.24
N PHE A 29 15.67 15.98 -3.44
CA PHE A 29 14.45 15.22 -3.66
C PHE A 29 14.71 13.71 -3.62
N ASP A 30 13.70 12.96 -3.20
CA ASP A 30 13.77 11.51 -3.08
C ASP A 30 14.19 10.84 -4.38
N GLN A 31 15.03 9.82 -4.25
CA GLN A 31 15.28 8.88 -5.33
C GLN A 31 14.05 7.99 -5.49
N THR A 32 13.38 8.08 -6.63
CA THR A 32 12.16 7.31 -6.93
C THR A 32 12.51 5.91 -7.42
N PHE A 33 13.50 5.79 -8.30
CA PHE A 33 14.04 4.52 -8.81
C PHE A 33 15.42 4.73 -9.47
N GLN A 34 16.01 3.65 -9.98
CA GLN A 34 17.25 3.69 -10.76
C GLN A 34 17.00 3.15 -12.16
N VAL A 35 17.71 3.70 -13.15
CA VAL A 35 17.66 3.26 -14.54
C VAL A 35 19.04 2.86 -15.04
N PRO A 36 19.15 1.82 -15.88
CA PRO A 36 20.43 1.38 -16.41
C PRO A 36 20.98 2.38 -17.44
N LYS A 37 22.31 2.48 -17.49
CA LYS A 37 23.05 3.14 -18.56
C LYS A 37 22.68 2.52 -19.92
N GLY A 38 22.60 3.37 -20.95
CA GLY A 38 22.25 3.00 -22.31
C GLY A 38 20.75 3.01 -22.63
N MET A 39 19.88 3.26 -21.64
CA MET A 39 18.45 3.45 -21.91
C MET A 39 18.22 4.71 -22.75
N SER A 40 17.70 4.55 -23.97
CA SER A 40 17.54 5.61 -24.97
C SER A 40 16.08 5.86 -25.35
N GLY A 41 15.82 6.88 -26.17
CA GLY A 41 14.49 7.17 -26.71
C GLY A 41 13.52 7.77 -25.69
N LEU A 42 14.05 8.35 -24.60
CA LEU A 42 13.25 8.88 -23.50
C LEU A 42 12.70 10.26 -23.86
N GLU A 43 11.39 10.45 -23.75
CA GLU A 43 10.78 11.76 -24.04
C GLU A 43 11.11 12.76 -22.93
N ILE A 44 11.57 13.95 -23.32
CA ILE A 44 11.80 15.06 -22.41
C ILE A 44 10.49 15.83 -22.27
N LEU A 45 9.96 15.86 -21.04
CA LEU A 45 8.71 16.53 -20.70
C LEU A 45 8.94 17.95 -20.19
N GLU A 46 10.02 18.15 -19.43
CA GLU A 46 10.29 19.41 -18.73
C GLU A 46 11.80 19.56 -18.45
N VAL A 47 12.27 20.81 -18.37
CA VAL A 47 13.64 21.13 -17.93
C VAL A 47 13.62 22.28 -16.93
N GLN A 48 14.25 22.06 -15.77
CA GLN A 48 14.38 23.05 -14.70
C GLN A 48 15.84 23.17 -14.24
N PRO A 49 16.29 24.35 -13.79
CA PRO A 49 17.57 24.46 -13.09
C PRO A 49 17.52 23.70 -11.75
N ASP A 50 18.69 23.30 -11.24
CA ASP A 50 18.79 22.70 -9.91
C ASP A 50 18.21 23.64 -8.84
N VAL A 51 17.23 23.16 -8.08
CA VAL A 51 16.52 23.99 -7.08
C VAL A 51 17.42 24.52 -5.97
N ASN A 52 18.58 23.89 -5.75
CA ASN A 52 19.55 24.33 -4.75
C ASN A 52 20.68 25.16 -5.37
N GLY A 53 20.56 25.52 -6.66
CA GLY A 53 21.58 26.28 -7.39
C GLY A 53 22.92 25.56 -7.46
N ARG A 54 22.93 24.22 -7.51
CA ARG A 54 24.19 23.48 -7.62
C ARG A 54 24.81 23.69 -9.00
N GLU A 55 26.11 23.91 -9.02
CA GLU A 55 26.84 24.27 -10.24
C GLU A 55 28.09 23.43 -10.42
N LYS A 56 28.56 23.40 -11.67
CA LYS A 56 29.87 22.89 -12.05
C LYS A 56 30.39 23.72 -13.21
N ASP A 57 31.67 24.06 -13.17
CA ASP A 57 32.34 24.85 -14.22
C ASP A 57 31.64 26.18 -14.55
N GLY A 58 31.07 26.83 -13.52
CA GLY A 58 30.34 28.10 -13.66
C GLY A 58 28.95 27.97 -14.26
N LYS A 59 28.42 26.74 -14.37
CA LYS A 59 27.09 26.45 -14.92
C LYS A 59 26.22 25.73 -13.89
N THR A 60 25.03 26.26 -13.63
CA THR A 60 24.01 25.57 -12.83
C THR A 60 23.52 24.32 -13.56
N TYR A 61 23.52 23.18 -12.85
CA TYR A 61 22.99 21.93 -13.39
C TYR A 61 21.54 22.10 -13.84
N GLN A 62 21.21 21.52 -14.98
CA GLN A 62 19.83 21.40 -15.44
C GLN A 62 19.33 19.98 -15.13
N TRP A 63 18.05 19.90 -14.77
CA TRP A 63 17.36 18.64 -14.53
C TRP A 63 16.30 18.47 -15.60
N PHE A 64 16.30 17.29 -16.21
CA PHE A 64 15.39 16.90 -17.26
C PHE A 64 14.37 15.93 -16.68
N LYS A 65 13.09 16.28 -16.77
CA LYS A 65 12.00 15.36 -16.47
C LYS A 65 11.79 14.47 -17.68
N LEU A 66 12.09 13.20 -17.52
CA LEU A 66 12.01 12.20 -18.57
C LEU A 66 10.76 11.33 -18.39
N GLN A 67 10.15 10.91 -19.49
CA GLN A 67 9.23 9.80 -19.52
C GLN A 67 9.98 8.51 -19.87
N PHE A 68 9.90 7.54 -18.97
CA PHE A 68 10.52 6.23 -19.11
C PHE A 68 9.55 5.24 -19.74
N HIS A 69 10.11 4.17 -20.31
CA HIS A 69 9.34 3.03 -20.79
C HIS A 69 8.41 2.51 -19.69
N GLY A 70 7.13 2.28 -20.02
CA GLY A 70 6.10 1.94 -19.03
C GLY A 70 5.45 3.14 -18.36
N GLY A 71 5.76 4.37 -18.79
CA GLY A 71 5.02 5.59 -18.43
C GLY A 71 5.48 6.28 -17.14
N ALA A 72 6.43 5.69 -16.40
CA ALA A 72 7.03 6.34 -15.25
C ALA A 72 7.70 7.66 -15.66
N THR A 73 7.65 8.68 -14.80
CA THR A 73 8.36 9.95 -15.04
C THR A 73 9.27 10.28 -13.88
N GLY A 74 10.32 11.04 -14.15
CA GLY A 74 11.19 11.54 -13.10
C GLY A 74 12.38 12.33 -13.62
N TRP A 75 13.08 12.96 -12.69
CA TRP A 75 14.11 13.93 -12.98
C TRP A 75 15.50 13.29 -13.01
N VAL A 76 16.23 13.54 -14.08
CA VAL A 76 17.63 13.14 -14.26
C VAL A 76 18.46 14.38 -14.58
N ARG A 77 19.64 14.47 -13.98
CA ARG A 77 20.54 15.61 -14.16
C ARG A 77 21.25 15.53 -15.51
N ASP A 78 21.50 16.68 -16.11
CA ASP A 78 22.05 16.88 -17.45
C ASP A 78 23.46 16.30 -17.68
N ASP A 79 24.26 16.13 -16.62
CA ASP A 79 25.57 15.47 -16.68
C ASP A 79 25.49 13.94 -16.81
N LEU A 80 24.29 13.36 -16.72
CA LEU A 80 24.05 11.91 -16.77
C LEU A 80 23.31 11.46 -18.01
N ILE A 81 23.03 12.38 -18.96
CA ILE A 81 22.29 12.10 -20.18
C ILE A 81 22.90 12.80 -21.40
N THR A 82 22.73 12.18 -22.57
CA THR A 82 22.86 12.85 -23.87
C THR A 82 21.48 13.13 -24.45
N VAL A 83 21.36 14.18 -25.26
CA VAL A 83 20.12 14.58 -25.93
C VAL A 83 20.31 14.75 -27.44
N GLU A 84 19.26 14.49 -28.20
CA GLU A 84 19.18 14.69 -29.66
C GLU A 84 17.77 15.17 -30.07
N GLY A 85 17.61 15.65 -31.30
CA GLY A 85 16.33 16.18 -31.82
C GLY A 85 16.11 17.67 -31.57
N ASP A 86 14.87 18.14 -31.69
CA ASP A 86 14.53 19.56 -31.61
C ASP A 86 14.28 20.05 -30.16
N GLY A 87 15.32 20.60 -29.54
CA GLY A 87 15.28 21.12 -28.17
C GLY A 87 14.76 22.55 -28.01
N THR A 88 14.33 23.21 -29.10
CA THR A 88 14.02 24.66 -29.08
C THR A 88 12.90 25.02 -28.11
N ARG A 89 11.89 24.14 -27.94
CA ARG A 89 10.81 24.32 -26.98
C ARG A 89 11.26 24.38 -25.52
N PHE A 90 12.45 23.88 -25.22
CA PHE A 90 13.05 23.87 -23.89
C PHE A 90 14.21 24.87 -23.75
N GLY A 91 14.47 25.69 -24.77
CA GLY A 91 15.58 26.64 -24.80
C GLY A 91 16.91 26.01 -25.24
N TYR A 92 16.92 24.81 -25.83
CA TYR A 92 18.12 24.18 -26.40
C TYR A 92 18.12 24.30 -27.94
N PRO A 93 19.29 24.21 -28.61
CA PRO A 93 19.32 24.19 -30.07
C PRO A 93 18.65 22.93 -30.65
N ASN A 94 18.27 22.98 -31.93
CA ASN A 94 17.88 21.79 -32.69
C ASN A 94 19.15 21.01 -33.08
N LEU A 95 19.31 19.81 -32.52
CA LEU A 95 20.49 18.96 -32.67
C LEU A 95 20.37 17.96 -33.83
N GLY A 96 19.20 17.85 -34.46
CA GLY A 96 18.93 16.86 -35.49
C GLY A 96 19.18 15.44 -34.99
N THR A 97 20.11 14.72 -35.63
CA THR A 97 20.51 13.34 -35.25
C THR A 97 21.81 13.29 -34.47
N THR A 98 22.36 14.43 -34.06
CA THR A 98 23.62 14.48 -33.32
C THR A 98 23.32 14.42 -31.82
N ALA A 99 23.71 13.33 -31.17
CA ALA A 99 23.61 13.23 -29.72
C ALA A 99 24.73 14.02 -29.05
N SER A 100 24.35 14.93 -28.15
CA SER A 100 25.28 15.77 -27.38
C SER A 100 25.03 15.58 -25.88
N LEU A 101 26.08 15.63 -25.05
CA LEU A 101 25.90 15.62 -23.59
C LEU A 101 25.10 16.85 -23.18
N ALA A 102 24.00 16.66 -22.42
CA ALA A 102 23.11 17.78 -22.10
C ALA A 102 23.82 18.86 -21.27
N PHE A 103 24.74 18.45 -20.39
CA PHE A 103 25.58 19.37 -19.62
C PHE A 103 26.49 20.27 -20.49
N ASP A 104 26.83 19.88 -21.72
CA ASP A 104 27.68 20.71 -22.60
C ASP A 104 26.87 21.77 -23.37
N LEU A 105 25.54 21.70 -23.34
CA LEU A 105 24.66 22.60 -24.08
C LEU A 105 24.21 23.78 -23.22
N THR A 106 24.32 25.00 -23.73
CA THR A 106 23.78 26.18 -23.04
C THR A 106 22.29 26.33 -23.36
N ARG A 107 21.47 26.38 -22.30
CA ARG A 107 20.05 26.70 -22.41
C ARG A 107 19.89 28.22 -22.56
N GLY A 108 19.24 28.68 -23.62
CA GLY A 108 18.91 30.09 -23.80
C GLY A 108 17.72 30.51 -22.94
N ASP A 109 17.65 31.80 -22.61
CA ASP A 109 16.52 32.43 -21.93
C ASP A 109 15.31 32.53 -22.87
N THR A 110 14.70 31.40 -23.23
CA THR A 110 13.38 31.42 -23.86
C THR A 110 12.33 31.27 -22.79
N THR A 111 11.80 32.41 -22.32
CA THR A 111 10.54 32.48 -21.60
C THR A 111 9.48 31.73 -22.43
N PRO A 112 8.79 30.71 -21.91
CA PRO A 112 7.62 30.16 -22.59
C PRO A 112 6.65 31.32 -22.86
N PRO A 113 6.00 31.42 -24.03
CA PRO A 113 5.11 32.53 -24.30
C PRO A 113 3.98 32.51 -23.25
N ALA A 114 3.96 33.54 -22.41
CA ALA A 114 2.85 33.86 -21.56
C ALA A 114 1.60 34.00 -22.43
N THR A 115 0.51 33.35 -22.04
CA THR A 115 -0.80 33.49 -22.66
C THR A 115 -1.18 34.97 -22.72
N ALA A 116 -0.95 35.60 -23.87
CA ALA A 116 -1.23 37.01 -24.09
C ALA A 116 -2.74 37.19 -24.27
N ALA A 117 -3.40 37.77 -23.27
CA ALA A 117 -4.70 38.37 -23.44
C ALA A 117 -4.55 39.55 -24.43
N THR A 118 -5.13 39.41 -25.62
CA THR A 118 -5.37 40.53 -26.52
C THR A 118 -6.87 40.67 -26.74
N ALA A 119 -7.39 41.83 -26.34
CA ALA A 119 -8.72 42.28 -26.68
C ALA A 119 -8.72 42.81 -28.13
N GLN A 120 -9.57 42.27 -28.99
CA GLN A 120 -10.05 42.98 -30.18
C GLN A 120 -11.36 42.38 -30.71
N GLY A 121 -12.36 43.26 -30.89
CA GLY A 121 -13.35 43.20 -31.96
C GLY A 121 -14.51 42.21 -31.81
N ALA A 122 -15.68 42.73 -31.47
CA ALA A 122 -16.94 42.00 -31.45
C ALA A 122 -17.30 41.35 -32.81
N SER A 123 -17.58 40.05 -32.77
CA SER A 123 -18.42 39.32 -33.73
C SER A 123 -19.18 38.22 -32.96
N PRO A 124 -20.42 37.88 -33.35
CA PRO A 124 -21.42 37.31 -32.45
C PRO A 124 -21.08 35.88 -32.00
N ALA A 125 -21.34 35.63 -30.71
CA ALA A 125 -21.06 34.40 -30.01
C ALA A 125 -21.74 33.16 -30.66
N PRO A 126 -21.01 32.06 -30.88
CA PRO A 126 -21.64 30.75 -31.02
C PRO A 126 -22.24 30.33 -29.67
N PRO A 127 -23.32 29.54 -29.65
CA PRO A 127 -24.00 29.14 -28.42
C PRO A 127 -23.02 28.44 -27.47
N ALA A 128 -23.01 28.87 -26.22
CA ALA A 128 -22.17 28.30 -25.17
C ALA A 128 -22.49 26.81 -24.98
N THR A 129 -21.63 25.95 -25.52
CA THR A 129 -21.59 24.54 -25.15
C THR A 129 -21.07 24.45 -23.73
N THR A 130 -21.99 24.28 -22.78
CA THR A 130 -21.69 23.95 -21.38
C THR A 130 -20.94 22.62 -21.34
N THR A 131 -19.61 22.70 -21.37
CA THR A 131 -18.76 21.51 -21.25
C THR A 131 -18.78 21.08 -19.79
N THR A 132 -19.57 20.07 -19.47
CA THR A 132 -19.66 19.47 -18.13
C THR A 132 -18.34 18.80 -17.76
N SER A 133 -17.67 19.27 -16.71
CA SER A 133 -16.41 18.70 -16.22
C SER A 133 -16.58 17.29 -15.64
N PHE A 134 -15.60 16.41 -15.87
CA PHE A 134 -15.58 15.07 -15.26
C PHE A 134 -15.30 15.18 -13.77
N THR A 135 -16.25 14.71 -12.96
CA THR A 135 -16.19 14.84 -11.51
C THR A 135 -16.47 13.51 -10.83
N ALA A 136 -15.94 13.38 -9.62
CA ALA A 136 -15.99 12.19 -8.79
C ALA A 136 -16.68 12.48 -7.46
N THR A 137 -17.39 11.47 -6.97
CA THR A 137 -17.92 11.36 -5.62
C THR A 137 -17.37 10.10 -4.97
N LEU A 138 -16.90 10.23 -3.73
CA LEU A 138 -16.34 9.16 -2.93
C LEU A 138 -17.44 8.26 -2.36
N SER A 139 -17.69 7.13 -3.01
CA SER A 139 -18.80 6.24 -2.68
C SER A 139 -18.47 5.29 -1.53
N GLY A 140 -17.17 5.00 -1.34
CA GLY A 140 -16.65 4.16 -0.25
C GLY A 140 -17.15 2.71 -0.28
N SER A 141 -16.80 1.94 0.76
CA SER A 141 -17.43 0.63 1.00
C SER A 141 -18.58 0.79 2.00
N ALA A 142 -19.45 -0.22 2.14
CA ALA A 142 -20.48 -0.22 3.18
C ALA A 142 -19.90 -0.29 4.61
N ALA A 143 -18.62 -0.66 4.77
CA ALA A 143 -18.01 -0.96 6.06
C ALA A 143 -17.08 0.14 6.60
N LEU A 144 -16.74 1.15 5.79
CA LEU A 144 -15.82 2.22 6.18
C LEU A 144 -16.41 3.59 5.82
N ASP A 145 -16.32 4.53 6.76
CA ASP A 145 -16.73 5.93 6.57
C ASP A 145 -15.66 6.78 5.87
N TYR A 146 -14.53 6.17 5.50
CA TYR A 146 -13.41 6.84 4.85
C TYR A 146 -12.78 6.01 3.73
N ILE A 147 -12.02 6.69 2.87
CA ILE A 147 -11.26 6.14 1.76
C ILE A 147 -9.79 6.52 1.92
N ASN A 148 -8.90 5.54 1.72
CA ASN A 148 -7.45 5.79 1.72
C ASN A 148 -7.03 6.55 0.45
N ALA A 149 -6.51 7.76 0.64
CA ALA A 149 -5.87 8.56 -0.40
C ALA A 149 -4.42 8.13 -0.57
N ARG A 150 -3.97 7.90 -1.81
CA ARG A 150 -2.61 7.41 -2.08
C ARG A 150 -1.81 8.38 -2.94
N PRO A 151 -0.48 8.40 -2.80
CA PRO A 151 0.36 9.29 -3.59
C PRO A 151 0.53 8.78 -5.03
N GLU A 152 0.30 7.49 -5.27
CA GLU A 152 0.50 6.79 -6.55
C GLU A 152 -0.65 5.79 -6.80
N PRO A 153 -0.91 5.41 -8.05
CA PRO A 153 -1.89 4.39 -8.38
C PRO A 153 -1.42 3.01 -7.89
N GLY A 154 -2.20 2.38 -7.01
CA GLY A 154 -1.92 1.05 -6.46
C GLY A 154 -1.87 1.04 -4.93
N THR A 155 -1.95 -0.14 -4.31
CA THR A 155 -1.92 -0.24 -2.82
C THR A 155 -0.53 -0.49 -2.25
N HIS A 156 0.50 -0.39 -3.07
CA HIS A 156 1.88 -0.74 -2.70
C HIS A 156 2.61 0.40 -1.98
N LYS A 157 2.10 1.63 -2.09
CA LYS A 157 2.54 2.80 -1.29
C LYS A 157 1.55 3.05 -0.16
N ASP A 158 2.04 3.43 1.01
CA ASP A 158 1.18 3.77 2.15
C ASP A 158 0.21 4.92 1.80
N PRO A 159 -1.00 4.94 2.37
CA PRO A 159 -1.91 6.08 2.20
C PRO A 159 -1.27 7.37 2.73
N VAL A 160 -1.40 8.47 1.97
CA VAL A 160 -1.01 9.82 2.39
C VAL A 160 -2.06 10.49 3.28
N GLY A 161 -3.25 9.90 3.35
CA GLY A 161 -4.31 10.33 4.26
C GLY A 161 -5.61 9.58 4.04
N LYS A 162 -6.66 10.05 4.70
CA LYS A 162 -8.02 9.52 4.60
C LYS A 162 -8.95 10.62 4.11
N LEU A 163 -9.85 10.28 3.21
CA LEU A 163 -10.90 11.16 2.70
C LEU A 163 -12.25 10.64 3.17
N ASP A 164 -13.14 11.53 3.56
CA ASP A 164 -14.48 11.15 4.02
C ASP A 164 -15.34 10.61 2.88
N LYS A 165 -16.13 9.58 3.19
CA LYS A 165 -17.15 9.07 2.28
C LYS A 165 -18.21 10.15 2.02
N GLY A 166 -18.70 10.23 0.79
CA GLY A 166 -19.68 11.21 0.33
C GLY A 166 -19.06 12.53 -0.16
N LEU A 167 -17.73 12.71 -0.03
CA LEU A 167 -17.05 13.87 -0.62
C LEU A 167 -17.27 13.88 -2.14
N SER A 168 -17.89 14.94 -2.66
CA SER A 168 -18.41 15.03 -4.03
C SER A 168 -17.85 16.25 -4.76
N GLY A 169 -18.05 16.29 -6.08
CA GLY A 169 -17.56 17.38 -6.93
C GLY A 169 -16.04 17.40 -7.10
N LEU A 170 -15.36 16.29 -6.78
CA LEU A 170 -13.90 16.19 -6.90
C LEU A 170 -13.52 16.18 -8.37
N LYS A 171 -12.59 17.05 -8.78
CA LYS A 171 -12.09 17.08 -10.15
C LYS A 171 -11.23 15.85 -10.41
N VAL A 172 -11.56 15.11 -11.47
CA VAL A 172 -10.71 14.02 -11.98
C VAL A 172 -9.59 14.64 -12.81
N LEU A 173 -8.35 14.35 -12.43
CA LEU A 173 -7.15 14.91 -13.04
C LEU A 173 -6.43 13.90 -13.94
N ASP A 174 -6.52 12.61 -13.62
CA ASP A 174 -5.88 11.52 -14.36
C ASP A 174 -6.56 10.18 -14.01
N VAL A 175 -6.43 9.19 -14.90
CA VAL A 175 -6.86 7.81 -14.67
C VAL A 175 -5.80 6.82 -15.17
N GLN A 176 -5.30 5.98 -14.27
CA GLN A 176 -4.27 4.99 -14.57
C GLN A 176 -4.68 3.58 -14.14
N PRO A 177 -4.28 2.53 -14.86
CA PRO A 177 -4.50 1.16 -14.43
C PRO A 177 -3.69 0.87 -13.15
N ASP A 178 -4.15 -0.10 -12.36
CA ASP A 178 -3.43 -0.58 -11.18
C ASP A 178 -2.07 -1.14 -11.61
N VAL A 179 -1.00 -0.54 -11.09
CA VAL A 179 0.39 -0.89 -11.45
C VAL A 179 0.76 -2.33 -11.10
N ASN A 180 -0.02 -3.01 -10.25
CA ASN A 180 0.19 -4.41 -9.90
C ASN A 180 -0.68 -5.35 -10.75
N GLY A 181 -1.35 -4.83 -11.79
CA GLY A 181 -2.23 -5.60 -12.67
C GLY A 181 -3.41 -6.25 -11.94
N ARG A 182 -3.80 -5.71 -10.78
CA ARG A 182 -4.88 -6.32 -10.00
C ARG A 182 -6.20 -6.11 -10.70
N GLU A 183 -7.00 -7.16 -10.71
CA GLU A 183 -8.27 -7.18 -11.42
C GLU A 183 -9.43 -7.62 -10.52
N LYS A 184 -10.64 -7.25 -10.93
CA LYS A 184 -11.91 -7.74 -10.41
C LYS A 184 -12.82 -8.02 -11.60
N ASN A 185 -13.40 -9.23 -11.65
CA ASN A 185 -14.27 -9.66 -12.75
C ASN A 185 -13.63 -9.52 -14.15
N GLY A 186 -12.33 -9.81 -14.27
CA GLY A 186 -11.58 -9.70 -15.52
C GLY A 186 -11.26 -8.26 -15.97
N LYS A 187 -11.55 -7.25 -15.13
CA LYS A 187 -11.16 -5.86 -15.37
C LYS A 187 -10.04 -5.46 -14.42
N VAL A 188 -8.94 -4.94 -14.97
CA VAL A 188 -7.87 -4.31 -14.17
C VAL A 188 -8.43 -3.07 -13.49
N TYR A 189 -8.24 -2.98 -12.18
CA TYR A 189 -8.64 -1.81 -11.40
C TYR A 189 -8.04 -0.55 -12.02
N GLN A 190 -8.82 0.51 -12.08
CA GLN A 190 -8.34 1.84 -12.40
C GLN A 190 -8.18 2.66 -11.13
N TRP A 191 -7.28 3.63 -11.18
CA TRP A 191 -7.04 4.60 -10.13
C TRP A 191 -7.31 5.97 -10.69
N PHE A 192 -8.13 6.74 -9.99
CA PHE A 192 -8.51 8.09 -10.32
C PHE A 192 -7.68 9.04 -9.48
N LYS A 193 -6.94 9.93 -10.14
CA LYS A 193 -6.26 11.04 -9.47
C LYS A 193 -7.28 12.15 -9.26
N LEU A 194 -7.55 12.47 -8.00
CA LEU A 194 -8.57 13.42 -7.59
C LEU A 194 -7.90 14.64 -6.95
N GLN A 195 -8.38 15.83 -7.27
CA GLN A 195 -7.99 17.05 -6.57
C GLN A 195 -8.75 17.13 -5.23
N THR A 196 -8.04 17.15 -4.11
CA THR A 196 -8.64 17.15 -2.76
C THR A 196 -7.98 18.17 -1.82
N SER A 197 -8.48 18.29 -0.59
CA SER A 197 -7.84 19.10 0.46
C SER A 197 -6.48 18.55 0.91
N LEU A 198 -6.19 17.27 0.64
CA LEU A 198 -4.89 16.63 0.87
C LEU A 198 -3.92 16.83 -0.31
N GLY A 199 -4.32 17.62 -1.32
CA GLY A 199 -3.64 17.73 -2.60
C GLY A 199 -4.18 16.72 -3.61
N ASP A 200 -3.39 16.46 -4.65
CA ASP A 200 -3.75 15.49 -5.69
C ASP A 200 -3.44 14.06 -5.24
N VAL A 201 -4.46 13.22 -5.14
CA VAL A 201 -4.32 11.87 -4.58
C VAL A 201 -5.05 10.84 -5.43
N TRP A 202 -4.56 9.61 -5.39
CA TRP A 202 -5.12 8.49 -6.13
C TRP A 202 -6.11 7.70 -5.27
N VAL A 203 -7.27 7.44 -5.86
CA VAL A 203 -8.34 6.62 -5.28
C VAL A 203 -8.74 5.54 -6.29
N ARG A 204 -8.99 4.32 -5.84
CA ARG A 204 -9.35 3.20 -6.70
C ARG A 204 -10.80 3.32 -7.19
N ASP A 205 -11.05 2.94 -8.44
CA ASP A 205 -12.33 3.03 -9.16
C ASP A 205 -13.52 2.34 -8.49
N ASP A 206 -13.30 1.27 -7.73
CA ASP A 206 -14.36 0.60 -6.95
C ASP A 206 -14.86 1.41 -5.74
N LEU A 207 -14.24 2.56 -5.46
CA LEU A 207 -14.60 3.46 -4.37
C LEU A 207 -15.07 4.84 -4.87
N VAL A 208 -15.22 5.02 -6.18
CA VAL A 208 -15.55 6.31 -6.81
C VAL A 208 -16.74 6.16 -7.75
N THR A 209 -17.71 7.06 -7.62
CA THR A 209 -18.78 7.28 -8.60
C THR A 209 -18.43 8.53 -9.41
N VAL A 210 -18.52 8.45 -10.73
CA VAL A 210 -18.16 9.54 -11.65
C VAL A 210 -19.36 10.02 -12.47
N GLN A 211 -19.33 11.28 -12.89
CA GLN A 211 -20.30 11.93 -13.77
C GLN A 211 -19.61 13.01 -14.62
N GLY A 212 -20.29 13.51 -15.65
CA GLY A 212 -19.77 14.53 -16.57
C GLY A 212 -19.05 13.95 -17.79
N ASP A 213 -18.23 14.76 -18.44
CA ASP A 213 -17.55 14.37 -19.69
C ASP A 213 -16.28 13.56 -19.43
N GLY A 214 -16.40 12.23 -19.43
CA GLY A 214 -15.28 11.29 -19.26
C GLY A 214 -14.38 11.12 -20.47
N THR A 215 -14.72 11.71 -21.62
CA THR A 215 -13.99 11.48 -22.89
C THR A 215 -12.49 11.81 -22.85
N PRO A 216 -12.00 12.81 -22.09
CA PRO A 216 -10.56 13.06 -21.98
C PRO A 216 -9.77 11.92 -21.32
N PHE A 217 -10.45 11.05 -20.57
CA PHE A 217 -9.87 9.90 -19.87
C PHE A 217 -10.23 8.58 -20.53
N ASP A 218 -10.73 8.62 -21.77
CA ASP A 218 -11.16 7.45 -22.53
C ASP A 218 -12.38 6.74 -21.92
N TYR A 219 -13.30 7.51 -21.33
CA TYR A 219 -14.60 7.06 -20.83
C TYR A 219 -15.75 7.72 -21.61
N PRO A 220 -16.98 7.18 -21.58
CA PRO A 220 -18.11 7.83 -22.23
C PRO A 220 -18.46 9.15 -21.54
N ASN A 221 -19.10 10.07 -22.27
CA ASN A 221 -19.71 11.24 -21.67
C ASN A 221 -20.98 10.79 -20.91
N LEU A 222 -20.94 10.93 -19.58
CA LEU A 222 -22.02 10.48 -18.69
C LEU A 222 -23.07 11.58 -18.46
N GLY A 223 -22.81 12.83 -18.86
CA GLY A 223 -23.67 13.97 -18.55
C GLY A 223 -23.92 14.09 -17.05
N THR A 224 -25.18 14.11 -16.64
CA THR A 224 -25.59 14.13 -15.21
C THR A 224 -25.77 12.75 -14.60
N ASN A 225 -25.51 11.67 -15.35
CA ASN A 225 -25.67 10.31 -14.85
C ASN A 225 -24.44 9.91 -14.03
N ALA A 226 -24.65 9.62 -12.75
CA ALA A 226 -23.60 9.15 -11.86
C ALA A 226 -23.44 7.61 -12.00
N VAL A 227 -22.23 7.14 -12.32
CA VAL A 227 -21.92 5.71 -12.52
C VAL A 227 -20.73 5.31 -11.67
N LEU A 228 -20.76 4.12 -11.05
CA LEU A 228 -19.60 3.60 -10.33
C LEU A 228 -18.46 3.36 -11.31
N ALA A 229 -17.27 3.91 -11.04
CA ALA A 229 -16.20 3.98 -12.03
C ALA A 229 -15.70 2.59 -12.48
N ILE A 230 -15.73 1.59 -11.60
CA ILE A 230 -15.36 0.20 -11.94
C ILE A 230 -16.30 -0.46 -12.95
N ASP A 231 -17.54 0.02 -13.08
CA ASP A 231 -18.51 -0.54 -14.04
C ASP A 231 -18.24 -0.03 -15.46
N LEU A 232 -17.50 1.07 -15.60
CA LEU A 232 -17.07 1.61 -16.88
C LEU A 232 -15.94 0.78 -17.48
N THR A 233 -15.78 0.86 -18.79
CA THR A 233 -14.67 0.25 -19.53
C THR A 233 -14.01 1.35 -20.35
N ARG A 234 -12.68 1.49 -20.25
CA ARG A 234 -11.95 2.46 -21.07
C ARG A 234 -12.02 2.08 -22.54
N GLY A 235 -12.18 3.07 -23.41
CA GLY A 235 -12.35 2.89 -24.85
C GLY A 235 -13.78 2.56 -25.28
N ASP A 236 -14.71 2.38 -24.32
CA ASP A 236 -16.13 2.27 -24.63
C ASP A 236 -16.76 3.67 -24.68
N THR A 237 -17.13 4.11 -25.88
CA THR A 237 -17.77 5.41 -26.08
C THR A 237 -19.27 5.38 -25.78
N THR A 238 -19.84 4.21 -25.50
CA THR A 238 -21.26 4.04 -25.22
C THR A 238 -21.51 4.20 -23.72
N PRO A 239 -22.32 5.18 -23.28
CA PRO A 239 -22.73 5.23 -21.88
C PRO A 239 -23.46 3.92 -21.52
N PRO A 240 -23.18 3.31 -20.37
CA PRO A 240 -23.94 2.14 -19.94
C PRO A 240 -25.43 2.49 -19.87
N ALA A 241 -26.29 1.60 -20.37
CA ALA A 241 -27.73 1.80 -20.33
C ALA A 241 -28.14 2.12 -18.89
N THR A 242 -28.77 3.28 -18.68
CA THR A 242 -29.19 3.74 -17.35
C THR A 242 -29.93 2.60 -16.67
N ALA A 243 -29.34 2.04 -15.61
CA ALA A 243 -30.08 1.15 -14.74
C ALA A 243 -31.27 1.95 -14.22
N ALA A 244 -32.47 1.61 -14.66
CA ALA A 244 -33.70 2.23 -14.17
C ALA A 244 -33.61 2.27 -12.64
N GLN A 245 -33.79 3.45 -12.05
CA GLN A 245 -33.86 3.61 -10.61
C GLN A 245 -34.80 2.54 -10.06
N VAL A 246 -34.25 1.58 -9.33
CA VAL A 246 -35.03 0.54 -8.66
C VAL A 246 -35.78 1.23 -7.53
N THR A 247 -37.00 1.69 -7.82
CA THR A 247 -37.99 2.00 -6.80
C THR A 247 -38.28 0.70 -6.08
N ILE A 248 -37.74 0.55 -4.86
CA ILE A 248 -38.08 -0.57 -3.97
C ILE A 248 -39.52 -0.36 -3.52
N THR A 249 -40.46 -0.91 -4.26
CA THR A 249 -41.84 -1.06 -3.82
C THR A 249 -41.93 -2.36 -3.02
N THR A 250 -41.98 -2.25 -1.70
CA THR A 250 -42.33 -3.36 -0.81
C THR A 250 -43.76 -3.83 -1.10
N SER A 251 -43.91 -4.96 -1.79
CA SER A 251 -45.15 -5.72 -1.82
C SER A 251 -45.05 -6.92 -0.88
N GLU A 252 -45.74 -6.79 0.23
CA GLU A 252 -46.00 -7.80 1.24
C GLU A 252 -46.95 -8.86 0.65
N LYS A 253 -46.53 -10.13 0.63
CA LYS A 253 -47.40 -11.28 0.31
C LYS A 253 -47.64 -12.09 1.59
N PRO A 254 -48.89 -12.47 1.94
CA PRO A 254 -49.19 -13.15 3.21
C PRO A 254 -48.71 -14.61 3.22
N PRO A 255 -48.44 -15.18 4.41
CA PRO A 255 -47.97 -16.55 4.55
C PRO A 255 -49.13 -17.55 4.46
N GLU A 256 -48.95 -18.55 3.61
CA GLU A 256 -49.84 -19.70 3.50
C GLU A 256 -49.29 -20.86 4.36
N GLN A 257 -50.15 -21.35 5.24
CA GLN A 257 -49.89 -22.42 6.20
C GLN A 257 -49.87 -23.79 5.50
N HIS A 258 -48.97 -24.69 5.90
CA HIS A 258 -49.27 -26.12 5.91
C HIS A 258 -48.52 -26.88 7.02
N LYS A 259 -49.31 -27.49 7.90
CA LYS A 259 -49.08 -28.65 8.80
C LYS A 259 -48.99 -29.93 7.93
N THR A 260 -48.41 -31.09 8.27
CA THR A 260 -47.86 -31.69 9.51
C THR A 260 -47.16 -33.04 9.18
N ASP A 261 -46.33 -33.49 10.12
CA ASP A 261 -46.04 -34.87 10.58
C ASP A 261 -45.10 -35.84 9.85
N GLY A 262 -44.17 -36.43 10.65
CA GLY A 262 -43.56 -37.74 10.38
C GLY A 262 -42.11 -37.96 10.86
N ALA A 263 -41.87 -38.08 12.16
CA ALA A 263 -40.71 -38.79 12.74
C ALA A 263 -40.98 -40.33 12.71
N PRO A 264 -40.04 -41.28 12.97
CA PRO A 264 -38.84 -41.17 13.82
C PRO A 264 -37.57 -41.94 13.37
N SER A 265 -36.43 -41.62 14.01
CA SER A 265 -35.66 -42.54 14.88
C SER A 265 -34.16 -42.18 14.92
N GLN A 266 -33.62 -42.36 16.12
CA GLN A 266 -32.36 -41.84 16.65
C GLN A 266 -31.15 -42.70 16.23
N SER A 267 -29.98 -42.05 16.13
CA SER A 267 -28.68 -42.68 16.33
C SER A 267 -27.71 -41.62 16.86
N GLU A 268 -27.22 -41.84 18.08
CA GLU A 268 -26.35 -40.95 18.84
C GLU A 268 -24.96 -40.79 18.21
N LYS A 269 -24.47 -39.54 18.17
CA LYS A 269 -23.05 -39.19 17.98
C LYS A 269 -22.64 -38.18 19.06
N PRO A 270 -21.36 -38.17 19.48
CA PRO A 270 -20.93 -37.50 20.70
C PRO A 270 -20.98 -35.98 20.57
N GLN A 271 -21.51 -35.32 21.60
CA GLN A 271 -21.55 -33.87 21.76
C GLN A 271 -20.15 -33.27 21.72
N GLY A 272 -19.81 -32.64 20.60
CA GLY A 272 -18.84 -31.54 20.59
C GLY A 272 -19.47 -30.33 21.26
N ALA A 273 -18.72 -29.70 22.17
CA ALA A 273 -19.14 -28.47 22.85
C ALA A 273 -19.56 -27.40 21.81
N PRO A 274 -20.66 -26.68 22.04
CA PRO A 274 -21.17 -25.71 21.08
C PRO A 274 -20.21 -24.54 20.92
N ALA A 275 -19.80 -24.29 19.68
CA ALA A 275 -19.08 -23.10 19.27
C ALA A 275 -19.92 -21.85 19.59
N GLN A 276 -19.59 -21.16 20.67
CA GLN A 276 -20.15 -19.84 20.96
C GLN A 276 -19.51 -18.83 20.00
N SER A 277 -20.22 -18.50 18.91
CA SER A 277 -19.91 -17.34 18.08
C SER A 277 -20.37 -16.07 18.79
N SER A 278 -19.59 -15.58 19.76
CA SER A 278 -19.82 -14.26 20.34
C SER A 278 -19.27 -13.19 19.39
N GLY A 279 -20.13 -12.23 19.02
CA GLY A 279 -19.73 -11.08 18.22
C GLY A 279 -18.61 -10.31 18.91
N ALA A 280 -17.54 -10.03 18.16
CA ALA A 280 -16.38 -9.30 18.65
C ALA A 280 -16.78 -7.89 19.11
N THR A 281 -16.76 -7.63 20.42
CA THR A 281 -16.83 -6.26 20.97
C THR A 281 -15.53 -5.51 20.67
N VAL A 282 -15.51 -4.18 20.75
CA VAL A 282 -14.27 -3.37 20.57
C VAL A 282 -13.16 -3.84 21.52
N ASP A 283 -13.54 -4.24 22.74
CA ASP A 283 -12.66 -4.84 23.76
C ASP A 283 -12.02 -6.16 23.27
N SER A 284 -12.75 -6.94 22.46
CA SER A 284 -12.20 -8.17 21.88
C SER A 284 -11.18 -7.91 20.76
N VAL A 285 -11.33 -6.84 19.96
CA VAL A 285 -10.38 -6.55 18.85
C VAL A 285 -9.02 -6.15 19.41
N GLU A 286 -9.00 -5.27 20.41
CA GLU A 286 -7.75 -4.82 21.03
C GLU A 286 -7.04 -5.97 21.75
N ARG A 287 -7.79 -6.81 22.48
CA ARG A 287 -7.25 -8.04 23.09
C ARG A 287 -6.60 -8.94 22.06
N VAL A 288 -7.27 -9.22 20.93
CA VAL A 288 -6.75 -10.11 19.89
C VAL A 288 -5.51 -9.51 19.23
N LYS A 289 -5.51 -8.19 18.99
CA LYS A 289 -4.34 -7.48 18.45
C LYS A 289 -3.13 -7.63 19.37
N LYS A 290 -3.28 -7.35 20.67
CA LYS A 290 -2.21 -7.53 21.66
C LYS A 290 -1.73 -8.98 21.74
N ALA A 291 -2.65 -9.95 21.76
CA ALA A 291 -2.31 -11.37 21.74
C ALA A 291 -1.47 -11.72 20.50
N SER A 292 -1.89 -11.24 19.33
CA SER A 292 -1.20 -11.46 18.05
C SER A 292 0.22 -10.91 18.08
N PHE A 293 0.41 -9.72 18.66
CA PHE A 293 1.71 -9.07 18.80
C PHE A 293 2.63 -9.88 19.71
N LEU A 294 2.14 -10.30 20.89
CA LEU A 294 2.92 -11.07 21.86
C LEU A 294 3.33 -12.45 21.34
N ILE A 295 2.41 -13.15 20.65
CA ILE A 295 2.69 -14.45 20.02
C ILE A 295 3.79 -14.29 18.98
N THR A 296 3.62 -13.34 18.06
CA THR A 296 4.55 -13.09 16.95
C THR A 296 5.92 -12.71 17.48
N ALA A 297 6.00 -11.76 18.43
CA ALA A 297 7.24 -11.34 19.06
C ALA A 297 7.98 -12.51 19.72
N THR A 298 7.26 -13.42 20.36
CA THR A 298 7.88 -14.60 20.98
C THR A 298 8.52 -15.54 19.95
N PHE A 299 7.96 -15.64 18.73
CA PHE A 299 8.58 -16.40 17.65
C PHE A 299 9.84 -15.73 17.10
N GLU A 300 9.79 -14.41 16.90
CA GLU A 300 10.95 -13.60 16.50
C GLU A 300 12.04 -13.57 17.59
N GLY A 301 11.77 -14.15 18.76
CA GLY A 301 12.68 -14.17 19.91
C GLY A 301 12.78 -12.81 20.59
N SER A 302 11.83 -11.92 20.33
CA SER A 302 11.86 -10.51 20.68
C SER A 302 10.86 -10.15 21.79
N GLY A 303 11.09 -8.96 22.34
CA GLY A 303 10.15 -8.14 23.08
C GLY A 303 10.46 -6.68 22.73
N TYR A 304 9.85 -5.71 23.40
CA TYR A 304 10.09 -4.29 23.11
C TYR A 304 11.57 -3.87 23.16
N ALA A 305 12.39 -4.58 23.95
CA ALA A 305 13.82 -4.32 24.12
C ALA A 305 14.73 -5.18 23.23
N ALA A 306 14.16 -6.04 22.38
CA ALA A 306 14.97 -6.92 21.55
C ALA A 306 15.82 -6.13 20.57
N TYR A 307 17.06 -6.55 20.41
CA TYR A 307 18.04 -5.81 19.63
C TYR A 307 18.97 -6.78 18.91
N ASN A 308 19.12 -6.58 17.60
CA ASN A 308 20.04 -7.30 16.73
C ASN A 308 20.82 -6.28 15.88
N ASN A 309 22.12 -6.52 15.69
CA ASN A 309 23.02 -5.69 14.89
C ASN A 309 23.93 -6.50 13.95
N TYR A 310 23.64 -7.78 13.69
CA TYR A 310 24.45 -8.63 12.79
C TYR A 310 23.80 -8.89 11.43
N ASP A 311 22.52 -8.53 11.23
CA ASP A 311 21.80 -8.77 9.97
C ASP A 311 21.96 -7.61 8.95
N ALA A 312 21.26 -7.69 7.82
CA ALA A 312 21.27 -6.65 6.78
C ALA A 312 20.50 -5.37 7.19
N GLY A 313 19.77 -5.38 8.30
CA GLY A 313 18.96 -4.28 8.83
C GLY A 313 19.76 -3.13 9.45
N ILE A 314 21.09 -3.29 9.59
CA ILE A 314 22.03 -2.41 10.33
C ILE A 314 21.77 -2.47 11.83
N VAL A 315 20.59 -2.04 12.25
CA VAL A 315 20.05 -2.22 13.59
C VAL A 315 18.61 -2.70 13.43
N SER A 316 18.29 -3.84 14.03
CA SER A 316 16.96 -4.43 14.10
C SER A 316 16.52 -4.39 15.56
N TYR A 317 15.39 -3.73 15.85
CA TYR A 317 14.98 -3.40 17.22
C TYR A 317 13.49 -3.63 17.46
N GLY A 318 13.16 -4.09 18.66
CA GLY A 318 11.82 -4.07 19.20
C GLY A 318 10.94 -5.27 18.86
N LEU A 319 9.65 -5.09 19.15
CA LEU A 319 8.57 -6.08 19.16
C LEU A 319 8.57 -6.98 17.93
N ILE A 320 8.70 -6.39 16.73
CA ILE A 320 8.72 -7.09 15.44
C ILE A 320 9.97 -6.75 14.62
N GLN A 321 11.08 -6.44 15.28
CA GLN A 321 12.40 -6.20 14.66
C GLN A 321 12.40 -5.09 13.59
N PHE A 322 11.98 -3.87 13.97
CA PHE A 322 12.06 -2.68 13.11
C PHE A 322 13.51 -2.39 12.73
N THR A 323 13.80 -2.26 11.44
CA THR A 323 15.17 -2.08 10.95
C THR A 323 15.49 -0.63 10.58
N LEU A 324 16.74 -0.23 10.84
CA LEU A 324 17.30 1.06 10.43
C LEU A 324 17.43 1.15 8.90
N ALA A 325 17.94 0.10 8.26
CA ALA A 325 18.14 0.06 6.81
C ALA A 325 16.84 0.28 6.02
N ALA A 326 15.71 -0.29 6.48
CA ALA A 326 14.40 -0.09 5.87
C ALA A 326 13.70 1.21 6.31
N GLY A 327 14.29 1.97 7.24
CA GLY A 327 13.72 3.20 7.80
C GLY A 327 12.61 2.99 8.84
N SER A 328 12.13 1.76 9.03
CA SER A 328 11.06 1.47 10.00
C SER A 328 11.45 1.76 11.46
N LEU A 329 12.72 1.58 11.82
CA LEU A 329 13.24 1.98 13.14
C LEU A 329 13.21 3.51 13.30
N GLY A 330 13.49 4.26 12.23
CA GLY A 330 13.37 5.71 12.22
C GLY A 330 11.96 6.18 12.56
N THR A 331 10.94 5.56 11.96
CA THR A 331 9.53 5.86 12.26
C THR A 331 9.16 5.60 13.72
N VAL A 332 9.66 4.50 14.31
CA VAL A 332 9.44 4.20 15.74
C VAL A 332 10.09 5.25 16.63
N ILE A 333 11.36 5.59 16.36
CA ILE A 333 12.11 6.58 17.13
C ILE A 333 11.45 7.96 17.02
N GLU A 334 11.01 8.37 15.84
CA GLU A 334 10.30 9.65 15.63
C GLU A 334 9.05 9.74 16.51
N LYS A 335 8.21 8.70 16.47
CA LYS A 335 6.97 8.64 17.28
C LYS A 335 7.28 8.71 18.77
N TYR A 336 8.30 7.98 19.22
CA TYR A 336 8.74 8.02 20.61
C TYR A 336 9.26 9.41 21.01
N LEU A 337 10.12 10.03 20.20
CA LEU A 337 10.67 11.37 20.47
C LEU A 337 9.57 12.45 20.50
N ASN A 338 8.53 12.29 19.68
CA ASN A 338 7.38 13.19 19.69
C ASN A 338 6.46 12.99 20.92
N ALA A 339 6.46 11.79 21.51
CA ALA A 339 5.58 11.43 22.62
C ALA A 339 6.23 11.53 24.01
N SER A 340 7.56 11.38 24.11
CA SER A 340 8.30 11.35 25.37
C SER A 340 9.19 12.58 25.57
N GLN A 341 9.32 13.01 26.82
CA GLN A 341 10.25 14.04 27.27
C GLN A 341 11.28 13.49 28.27
N SER A 342 11.41 12.15 28.34
CA SER A 342 12.34 11.48 29.25
C SER A 342 13.80 11.83 28.93
N GLU A 343 14.69 11.64 29.90
CA GLU A 343 16.14 11.80 29.66
C GLU A 343 16.64 10.82 28.60
N THR A 344 16.04 9.63 28.50
CA THR A 344 16.30 8.68 27.41
C THR A 344 15.91 9.27 26.06
N ALA A 345 14.72 9.87 25.94
CA ALA A 345 14.26 10.51 24.71
C ALA A 345 15.17 11.68 24.30
N LYS A 346 15.52 12.57 25.25
CA LYS A 346 16.46 13.68 25.01
C LYS A 346 17.83 13.19 24.54
N ALA A 347 18.36 12.12 25.15
CA ALA A 347 19.62 11.53 24.73
C ALA A 347 19.53 10.86 23.35
N LEU A 348 18.41 10.21 23.04
CA LEU A 348 18.18 9.57 21.74
C LEU A 348 17.98 10.61 20.61
N GLN A 349 17.46 11.79 20.93
CA GLN A 349 17.32 12.91 19.99
C GLN A 349 18.66 13.30 19.33
N ALA A 350 19.78 13.18 20.05
CA ALA A 350 21.11 13.45 19.51
C ALA A 350 21.50 12.51 18.34
N TYR A 351 20.87 11.33 18.25
CA TYR A 351 21.08 10.37 17.17
C TYR A 351 20.12 10.58 15.99
N TRP A 352 19.13 11.46 16.11
CA TRP A 352 18.03 11.57 15.15
C TRP A 352 18.51 11.81 13.71
N SER A 353 19.46 12.72 13.49
CA SER A 353 20.00 12.98 12.15
C SER A 353 20.68 11.74 11.55
N ARG A 354 21.44 10.98 12.35
CA ARG A 354 22.09 9.72 11.91
C ARG A 354 21.06 8.64 11.62
N VAL A 355 19.99 8.56 12.42
CA VAL A 355 18.87 7.65 12.19
C VAL A 355 18.16 7.96 10.87
N GLN A 356 17.89 9.24 10.58
CA GLN A 356 17.29 9.67 9.31
C GLN A 356 18.19 9.33 8.10
N GLN A 357 19.50 9.47 8.26
CA GLN A 357 20.49 9.12 7.24
C GLN A 357 20.74 7.60 7.13
N ARG A 358 20.12 6.79 7.99
CA ARG A 358 20.33 5.33 8.09
C ARG A 358 21.81 4.97 8.24
N ASP A 359 22.52 5.76 9.03
CA ASP A 359 23.97 5.69 9.21
C ASP A 359 24.41 4.28 9.65
N PRO A 360 25.18 3.54 8.81
CA PRO A 360 25.64 2.19 9.10
C PRO A 360 26.50 2.09 10.37
N SER A 361 27.15 3.17 10.79
CA SER A 361 27.99 3.18 11.99
C SER A 361 27.18 3.00 13.28
N LEU A 362 25.87 3.28 13.27
CA LEU A 362 24.97 3.04 14.41
C LEU A 362 24.88 1.54 14.81
N ARG A 363 25.25 0.62 13.90
CA ARG A 363 25.35 -0.81 14.18
C ARG A 363 26.25 -1.13 15.37
N ASN A 364 27.35 -0.38 15.50
CA ASN A 364 28.40 -0.63 16.49
C ASN A 364 28.41 0.44 17.59
N ASP A 365 27.42 1.33 17.61
CA ASP A 365 27.31 2.40 18.58
C ASP A 365 26.67 1.86 19.87
N GLY A 366 27.52 1.55 20.85
CA GLY A 366 27.09 0.96 22.13
C GLY A 366 26.11 1.86 22.89
N ARG A 367 26.30 3.19 22.82
CA ARG A 367 25.43 4.14 23.51
C ARG A 367 24.06 4.22 22.85
N PHE A 368 23.99 4.20 21.52
CA PHE A 368 22.72 4.13 20.80
C PHE A 368 21.93 2.86 21.17
N LYS A 369 22.61 1.71 21.23
CA LYS A 369 22.01 0.44 21.69
C LYS A 369 21.45 0.54 23.11
N GLU A 370 22.24 1.05 24.06
CA GLU A 370 21.80 1.24 25.45
C GLU A 370 20.53 2.10 25.54
N LEU A 371 20.48 3.21 24.79
CA LEU A 371 19.32 4.10 24.80
C LEU A 371 18.07 3.43 24.23
N LEU A 372 18.20 2.63 23.17
CA LEU A 372 17.06 1.87 22.63
C LEU A 372 16.55 0.81 23.62
N ILE A 373 17.47 0.11 24.30
CA ILE A 373 17.10 -0.88 25.33
C ILE A 373 16.44 -0.18 26.52
N ALA A 374 16.96 0.97 26.98
CA ALA A 374 16.36 1.75 28.06
C ALA A 374 14.96 2.25 27.66
N ALA A 375 14.83 2.82 26.47
CA ALA A 375 13.57 3.36 25.97
C ALA A 375 12.49 2.27 25.89
N ALA A 376 12.84 1.01 25.61
CA ALA A 376 11.87 -0.08 25.53
C ALA A 376 11.07 -0.34 26.82
N SER A 377 11.58 0.12 27.98
CA SER A 377 10.87 0.06 29.25
C SER A 377 9.86 1.20 29.44
N GLU A 378 9.93 2.25 28.61
CA GLU A 378 9.05 3.42 28.67
C GLU A 378 7.72 3.14 27.94
N PRO A 379 6.56 3.45 28.56
CA PRO A 379 5.24 3.26 27.94
C PRO A 379 5.11 3.92 26.57
N GLU A 380 5.71 5.10 26.37
CA GLU A 380 5.69 5.87 25.13
C GLU A 380 6.39 5.13 23.99
N MET A 381 7.52 4.45 24.27
CA MET A 381 8.23 3.66 23.27
C MET A 381 7.46 2.39 22.92
N GLN A 382 6.85 1.73 23.91
CA GLN A 382 6.01 0.55 23.68
C GLN A 382 4.82 0.92 22.77
N LYS A 383 4.15 2.04 23.09
CA LYS A 383 3.08 2.60 22.26
C LYS A 383 3.56 2.96 20.84
N ALA A 384 4.74 3.56 20.71
CA ALA A 384 5.31 3.88 19.39
C ALA A 384 5.55 2.61 18.55
N GLN A 385 6.09 1.54 19.15
CA GLN A 385 6.27 0.25 18.49
C GLN A 385 4.93 -0.37 18.10
N ASP A 386 3.95 -0.37 19.00
CA ASP A 386 2.60 -0.90 18.75
C ASP A 386 1.89 -0.15 17.63
N GLU A 387 2.00 1.17 17.57
CA GLU A 387 1.43 1.99 16.51
C GLU A 387 2.03 1.64 15.15
N VAL A 388 3.36 1.51 15.06
CA VAL A 388 4.02 1.16 13.79
C VAL A 388 3.66 -0.27 13.37
N ALA A 389 3.64 -1.23 14.30
CA ALA A 389 3.18 -2.59 14.04
C ALA A 389 1.72 -2.63 13.57
N THR A 390 0.87 -1.81 14.20
CA THR A 390 -0.55 -1.69 13.85
C THR A 390 -0.72 -1.17 12.43
N ILE A 391 -0.06 -0.06 12.09
CA ILE A 391 -0.22 0.57 10.78
C ILE A 391 0.32 -0.32 9.66
N LYS A 392 1.55 -0.84 9.81
CA LYS A 392 2.23 -1.54 8.72
C LYS A 392 1.76 -2.98 8.51
N TYR A 393 1.37 -3.67 9.59
CA TYR A 393 1.07 -5.10 9.53
C TYR A 393 -0.38 -5.40 9.88
N TRP A 394 -0.86 -4.98 11.06
CA TRP A 394 -2.23 -5.31 11.50
C TRP A 394 -3.28 -4.78 10.52
N ASN A 395 -3.28 -3.48 10.24
CA ASN A 395 -4.27 -2.86 9.36
C ASN A 395 -4.22 -3.43 7.93
N ALA A 396 -3.01 -3.74 7.44
CA ALA A 396 -2.82 -4.36 6.13
C ALA A 396 -3.41 -5.78 6.07
N VAL A 397 -3.25 -6.57 7.13
CA VAL A 397 -3.84 -7.91 7.23
C VAL A 397 -5.36 -7.84 7.40
N MET A 398 -5.86 -6.93 8.24
CA MET A 398 -7.29 -6.73 8.44
C MET A 398 -8.00 -6.40 7.11
N SER A 399 -7.52 -5.37 6.42
CA SER A 399 -8.09 -4.93 5.14
C SER A 399 -7.79 -5.88 3.97
N GLY A 400 -6.67 -6.61 4.00
CA GLY A 400 -6.24 -7.50 2.92
C GLY A 400 -6.88 -8.89 2.96
N TYR A 401 -7.13 -9.42 4.17
CA TYR A 401 -7.61 -10.79 4.36
C TYR A 401 -8.89 -10.88 5.19
N ILE A 402 -8.94 -10.23 6.35
CA ILE A 402 -10.00 -10.43 7.34
C ILE A 402 -11.33 -9.85 6.86
N GLU A 403 -11.37 -8.54 6.61
CA GLU A 403 -12.60 -7.82 6.26
C GLU A 403 -13.21 -8.32 4.94
N PRO A 404 -12.45 -8.51 3.83
CA PRO A 404 -13.05 -8.95 2.57
C PRO A 404 -13.69 -10.34 2.63
N ARG A 405 -13.21 -11.19 3.55
CA ARG A 405 -13.72 -12.56 3.75
C ARG A 405 -14.69 -12.65 4.92
N GLY A 406 -14.89 -11.57 5.67
CA GLY A 406 -15.73 -11.58 6.87
C GLY A 406 -15.26 -12.56 7.94
N LEU A 407 -13.94 -12.77 8.08
CA LEU A 407 -13.38 -13.67 9.09
C LEU A 407 -13.60 -13.11 10.49
N LYS A 408 -14.05 -13.94 11.42
CA LYS A 408 -14.50 -13.50 12.75
C LYS A 408 -13.66 -14.08 13.89
N THR A 409 -12.94 -15.17 13.65
CA THR A 409 -12.28 -15.89 14.74
C THR A 409 -10.97 -15.19 15.14
N PRO A 410 -10.77 -14.95 16.46
CA PRO A 410 -9.49 -14.47 16.99
C PRO A 410 -8.25 -15.24 16.51
N LEU A 411 -8.36 -16.57 16.41
CA LEU A 411 -7.27 -17.41 15.93
C LEU A 411 -6.90 -17.09 14.48
N ALA A 412 -7.89 -16.90 13.59
CA ALA A 412 -7.64 -16.54 12.20
C ALA A 412 -6.89 -15.21 12.09
N TRP A 413 -7.31 -14.21 12.88
CA TRP A 413 -6.69 -12.89 12.87
C TRP A 413 -5.23 -12.96 13.30
N ALA A 414 -4.96 -13.66 14.42
CA ALA A 414 -3.61 -13.80 14.96
C ALA A 414 -2.70 -14.60 14.03
N LEU A 415 -3.20 -15.70 13.44
CA LEU A 415 -2.45 -16.48 12.46
C LEU A 415 -2.07 -15.64 11.24
N LEU A 416 -3.03 -14.93 10.65
CA LEU A 416 -2.81 -14.14 9.45
C LEU A 416 -1.92 -12.91 9.73
N PHE A 417 -1.99 -12.34 10.93
CA PHE A 417 -1.06 -11.31 11.37
C PHE A 417 0.38 -11.85 11.44
N ASP A 418 0.58 -12.98 12.12
CA ASP A 418 1.89 -13.62 12.27
C ASP A 418 2.48 -14.02 10.90
N MET A 419 1.63 -14.46 9.97
CA MET A 419 2.01 -14.69 8.58
C MET A 419 2.37 -13.40 7.84
N GLY A 420 1.62 -12.31 8.07
CA GLY A 420 1.89 -11.00 7.50
C GLY A 420 3.26 -10.43 7.93
N VAL A 421 3.68 -10.70 9.17
CA VAL A 421 5.03 -10.34 9.65
C VAL A 421 6.09 -11.27 9.04
N ASN A 422 5.84 -12.58 9.03
CA ASN A 422 6.82 -13.59 8.61
C ASN A 422 7.03 -13.67 7.09
N PHE A 423 5.98 -13.49 6.28
CA PHE A 423 5.98 -13.64 4.82
C PHE A 423 5.59 -12.36 4.06
N GLY A 424 5.31 -11.27 4.79
CA GLY A 424 4.74 -10.04 4.23
C GLY A 424 3.22 -10.07 4.16
N THR A 425 2.60 -8.89 4.24
CA THR A 425 1.14 -8.69 4.29
C THR A 425 0.42 -9.04 2.98
N GLY A 426 1.14 -9.38 1.92
CA GLY A 426 0.63 -9.80 0.62
C GLY A 426 0.77 -11.29 0.29
N HIS A 427 1.05 -12.16 1.29
CA HIS A 427 1.32 -13.57 1.06
C HIS A 427 0.19 -14.35 0.34
N GLY A 428 0.56 -15.35 -0.48
CA GLY A 428 -0.38 -16.10 -1.31
C GLY A 428 -1.21 -17.19 -0.62
N PHE A 429 -0.94 -17.51 0.65
CA PHE A 429 -1.49 -18.71 1.31
C PHE A 429 -3.02 -18.78 1.37
N VAL A 430 -3.71 -17.68 1.65
CA VAL A 430 -5.18 -17.67 1.70
C VAL A 430 -5.78 -17.95 0.33
N ARG A 431 -5.22 -17.34 -0.72
CA ARG A 431 -5.66 -17.57 -2.10
C ARG A 431 -5.44 -19.01 -2.53
N LEU A 432 -4.30 -19.60 -2.14
CA LEU A 432 -4.01 -21.00 -2.42
C LEU A 432 -4.94 -21.96 -1.65
N ALA A 433 -5.31 -21.61 -0.41
CA ALA A 433 -6.28 -22.36 0.36
C ALA A 433 -7.67 -22.33 -0.28
N GLU A 434 -8.14 -21.16 -0.71
CA GLU A 434 -9.40 -20.98 -1.46
C GLU A 434 -9.42 -21.85 -2.72
N GLU A 435 -8.35 -21.81 -3.51
CA GLU A 435 -8.20 -22.61 -4.72
C GLU A 435 -8.27 -24.13 -4.44
N GLN A 436 -7.58 -24.59 -3.40
CA GLN A 436 -7.57 -26.02 -3.04
C GLN A 436 -8.87 -26.50 -2.40
N LEU A 437 -9.65 -25.59 -1.83
CA LEU A 437 -10.99 -25.86 -1.32
C LEU A 437 -12.06 -25.71 -2.41
N GLY A 438 -11.67 -25.37 -3.65
CA GLY A 438 -12.59 -25.25 -4.78
C GLY A 438 -13.52 -24.05 -4.69
N VAL A 439 -13.13 -22.98 -3.97
CA VAL A 439 -13.95 -21.77 -3.81
C VAL A 439 -13.31 -20.57 -4.53
N PRO A 440 -14.11 -19.59 -4.99
CA PRO A 440 -13.58 -18.37 -5.60
C PRO A 440 -12.60 -17.61 -4.68
N LYS A 441 -11.69 -16.83 -5.28
CA LYS A 441 -10.80 -15.95 -4.53
C LYS A 441 -11.59 -14.89 -3.75
N ARG A 442 -11.15 -14.57 -2.53
CA ARG A 442 -11.82 -13.63 -1.60
C ARG A 442 -13.24 -14.06 -1.21
N SER A 443 -13.50 -15.36 -1.18
CA SER A 443 -14.82 -15.84 -0.78
C SER A 443 -15.03 -15.68 0.73
N ARG A 444 -16.28 -15.43 1.12
CA ARG A 444 -16.70 -15.34 2.52
C ARG A 444 -17.12 -16.73 3.01
N PRO A 445 -16.41 -17.33 3.99
CA PRO A 445 -16.83 -18.60 4.55
C PRO A 445 -18.25 -18.52 5.12
N GLY A 446 -19.04 -19.57 4.94
CA GLY A 446 -20.46 -19.66 5.25
C GLY A 446 -21.38 -19.29 4.06
N GLU A 447 -20.91 -18.47 3.11
CA GLU A 447 -21.68 -18.07 1.92
C GLU A 447 -21.36 -18.93 0.68
N ASN A 448 -20.26 -19.68 0.73
CA ASN A 448 -19.65 -20.36 -0.42
C ASN A 448 -19.43 -21.88 -0.20
N GLY A 449 -20.09 -22.47 0.80
CA GLY A 449 -20.02 -23.90 1.08
C GLY A 449 -18.82 -24.37 1.89
N ILE A 450 -17.95 -23.46 2.38
CA ILE A 450 -16.90 -23.79 3.36
C ILE A 450 -17.07 -22.98 4.64
N THR A 451 -16.63 -23.51 5.78
CA THR A 451 -16.59 -22.76 7.05
C THR A 451 -15.28 -21.99 7.21
N GLU A 452 -15.26 -21.02 8.13
CA GLU A 452 -14.04 -20.27 8.45
C GLU A 452 -12.94 -21.22 8.96
N GLU A 453 -13.32 -22.18 9.80
CA GLU A 453 -12.43 -23.21 10.34
C GLU A 453 -11.80 -24.04 9.23
N GLN A 454 -12.56 -24.42 8.20
CA GLN A 454 -12.02 -25.15 7.05
C GLN A 454 -10.99 -24.32 6.26
N LEU A 455 -11.31 -23.05 5.98
CA LEU A 455 -10.40 -22.15 5.29
C LEU A 455 -9.10 -21.96 6.08
N ILE A 456 -9.22 -21.63 7.37
CA ILE A 456 -8.08 -21.27 8.23
C ILE A 456 -7.24 -22.50 8.58
N THR A 457 -7.85 -23.67 8.75
CA THR A 457 -7.13 -24.95 8.83
C THR A 457 -6.27 -25.14 7.59
N ARG A 458 -6.84 -24.95 6.40
CA ARG A 458 -6.08 -25.15 5.16
C ARG A 458 -4.95 -24.13 5.00
N VAL A 459 -5.16 -22.88 5.41
CA VAL A 459 -4.10 -21.86 5.43
C VAL A 459 -2.95 -22.26 6.36
N ALA A 460 -3.26 -22.71 7.57
CA ALA A 460 -2.26 -23.14 8.54
C ALA A 460 -1.46 -24.36 8.05
N GLU A 461 -2.12 -25.34 7.42
CA GLU A 461 -1.47 -26.50 6.81
C GLU A 461 -0.47 -26.10 5.71
N LEU A 462 -0.90 -25.21 4.81
CA LEU A 462 -0.03 -24.72 3.73
C LEU A 462 1.17 -23.96 4.28
N ARG A 463 0.96 -23.14 5.31
CA ARG A 463 2.04 -22.44 6.00
C ARG A 463 3.01 -23.43 6.65
N LYS A 464 2.50 -24.40 7.42
CA LYS A 464 3.33 -25.43 8.06
C LYS A 464 4.14 -26.19 7.02
N LYS A 465 3.51 -26.65 5.93
CA LYS A 465 4.18 -27.35 4.83
C LYS A 465 5.33 -26.51 4.25
N SER A 466 5.10 -25.21 4.06
CA SER A 466 6.15 -24.30 3.57
C SER A 466 7.34 -24.23 4.52
N HIS A 467 7.11 -24.12 5.83
CA HIS A 467 8.18 -24.11 6.83
C HIS A 467 8.87 -25.47 6.97
N ASP A 468 8.13 -26.58 6.90
CA ASP A 468 8.71 -27.91 6.98
C ASP A 468 9.66 -28.18 5.80
N ALA A 469 9.22 -27.84 4.58
CA ALA A 469 10.04 -27.94 3.39
C ALA A 469 11.29 -27.05 3.47
N GLN A 470 11.16 -25.83 4.01
CA GLN A 470 12.29 -24.95 4.24
C GLN A 470 13.25 -25.50 5.31
N ALA A 471 12.72 -26.00 6.43
CA ALA A 471 13.49 -26.58 7.52
C ALA A 471 14.33 -27.77 7.02
N GLU A 472 13.76 -28.60 6.15
CA GLU A 472 14.43 -29.74 5.56
C GLU A 472 15.51 -29.32 4.56
N ARG A 473 15.19 -28.40 3.65
CA ARG A 473 16.13 -27.88 2.65
C ARG A 473 17.34 -27.20 3.29
N ASP A 474 17.10 -26.39 4.32
CA ASP A 474 18.12 -25.53 4.93
C ASP A 474 18.75 -26.17 6.18
N ASN A 475 18.32 -27.39 6.56
CA ASN A 475 18.69 -28.10 7.78
C ASN A 475 18.48 -27.25 9.07
N LEU A 476 17.33 -26.57 9.12
CA LEU A 476 16.92 -25.67 10.21
C LEU A 476 15.66 -26.22 10.89
N PRO A 477 15.75 -27.29 11.71
CA PRO A 477 14.57 -27.94 12.31
C PRO A 477 13.73 -26.99 13.20
N GLY A 478 14.34 -25.92 13.72
CA GLY A 478 13.65 -24.91 14.50
C GLY A 478 12.54 -24.16 13.75
N LEU A 479 12.56 -24.14 12.41
CA LEU A 479 11.52 -23.46 11.60
C LEU A 479 10.16 -24.18 11.67
N LYS A 480 10.14 -25.50 11.94
CA LYS A 480 8.91 -26.30 12.02
C LYS A 480 8.00 -25.87 13.18
N VAL A 481 8.62 -25.44 14.29
CA VAL A 481 7.94 -25.13 15.57
C VAL A 481 6.83 -24.08 15.41
N ARG A 482 7.01 -23.08 14.54
CA ARG A 482 6.01 -22.03 14.32
C ARG A 482 4.78 -22.54 13.59
N GLY A 483 4.95 -23.45 12.62
CA GLY A 483 3.82 -24.10 11.96
C GLY A 483 3.07 -25.05 12.88
N ASP A 484 3.82 -25.85 13.66
CA ASP A 484 3.26 -26.80 14.63
C ASP A 484 2.40 -26.11 15.70
N PHE A 485 2.85 -24.96 16.18
CA PHE A 485 2.11 -24.16 17.15
C PHE A 485 0.71 -23.78 16.66
N TRP A 486 0.58 -23.22 15.46
CA TRP A 486 -0.72 -22.81 14.92
C TRP A 486 -1.62 -24.01 14.64
N MET A 487 -1.05 -25.10 14.10
CA MET A 487 -1.79 -26.34 13.89
C MET A 487 -2.30 -26.93 15.21
N LYS A 488 -1.52 -26.86 16.28
CA LYS A 488 -1.93 -27.33 17.61
C LYS A 488 -3.14 -26.55 18.13
N LEU A 489 -3.15 -25.22 18.03
CA LEU A 489 -4.30 -24.42 18.46
C LEU A 489 -5.58 -24.77 17.68
N ILE A 490 -5.45 -24.99 16.37
CA ILE A 490 -6.56 -25.41 15.50
C ILE A 490 -7.07 -26.79 15.89
N GLN A 491 -6.18 -27.76 16.11
CA GLN A 491 -6.54 -29.12 16.53
C GLN A 491 -7.21 -29.16 17.91
N GLN A 492 -6.86 -28.22 18.79
CA GLN A 492 -7.50 -28.04 20.09
C GLN A 492 -8.84 -27.31 20.01
N GLY A 493 -9.20 -26.77 18.84
CA GLY A 493 -10.43 -26.00 18.64
C GLY A 493 -10.40 -24.63 19.33
N ASP A 494 -9.23 -24.06 19.62
CA ASP A 494 -9.09 -22.76 20.28
C ASP A 494 -9.33 -21.57 19.31
N TRP A 495 -10.44 -21.60 18.58
CA TRP A 495 -10.81 -20.56 17.60
C TRP A 495 -10.96 -19.18 18.22
N GLY A 496 -11.32 -19.13 19.50
CA GLY A 496 -11.45 -17.90 20.30
C GLY A 496 -10.11 -17.31 20.79
N LEU A 497 -8.99 -18.02 20.56
CA LEU A 497 -7.66 -17.69 21.07
C LEU A 497 -7.72 -17.37 22.58
N GLN A 498 -8.25 -18.33 23.33
CA GLN A 498 -8.54 -18.23 24.76
C GLN A 498 -7.45 -18.87 25.61
N GLY A 499 -6.60 -19.73 25.06
CA GLY A 499 -5.59 -20.46 25.80
C GLY A 499 -6.16 -21.48 26.80
N ASP A 500 -5.31 -21.91 27.73
CA ASP A 500 -5.64 -22.88 28.77
C ASP A 500 -6.64 -22.34 29.82
N SER A 501 -6.89 -23.08 30.90
CA SER A 501 -7.81 -22.64 31.96
C SER A 501 -7.43 -21.28 32.56
N ASN A 502 -6.14 -20.93 32.55
CA ASN A 502 -5.59 -19.68 33.07
C ASN A 502 -5.47 -18.58 31.99
N GLY A 503 -5.93 -18.85 30.78
CA GLY A 503 -5.83 -17.91 29.65
C GLY A 503 -4.47 -17.90 28.96
N ASN A 504 -3.60 -18.87 29.24
CA ASN A 504 -2.25 -18.90 28.70
C ASN A 504 -2.11 -19.83 27.51
N ILE A 505 -1.23 -19.48 26.58
CA ILE A 505 -0.75 -20.37 25.51
C ILE A 505 0.76 -20.53 25.61
N ASN A 506 1.26 -21.71 25.25
CA ASN A 506 2.70 -21.98 25.23
C ASN A 506 3.28 -21.69 23.83
N VAL A 507 4.12 -20.66 23.74
CA VAL A 507 4.86 -20.30 22.53
C VAL A 507 6.36 -20.52 22.79
N ARG A 508 6.94 -21.54 22.15
CA ARG A 508 8.37 -21.91 22.31
C ARG A 508 8.82 -22.09 23.77
N GLY A 509 7.97 -22.69 24.60
CA GLY A 509 8.26 -22.92 26.02
C GLY A 509 7.89 -21.75 26.94
N ARG A 510 7.42 -20.61 26.40
CA ARG A 510 6.98 -19.45 27.17
C ARG A 510 5.46 -19.40 27.26
N LEU A 511 4.93 -19.20 28.47
CA LEU A 511 3.51 -18.97 28.68
C LEU A 511 3.17 -17.51 28.40
N ILE A 512 2.21 -17.29 27.51
CA ILE A 512 1.71 -15.95 27.14
C ILE A 512 0.23 -15.89 27.50
N GLN A 513 -0.15 -14.89 28.29
CA GLN A 513 -1.54 -14.57 28.58
C GLN A 513 -2.20 -13.99 27.33
N VAL A 514 -3.33 -14.57 26.89
CA VAL A 514 -4.07 -14.11 25.69
C VAL A 514 -5.53 -13.77 25.99
N ARG A 515 -6.06 -14.22 27.14
CA ARG A 515 -7.44 -13.94 27.53
C ARG A 515 -7.58 -12.58 28.22
N ASN A 516 -6.65 -12.24 29.10
CA ASN A 516 -6.70 -11.05 29.96
C ASN A 516 -5.61 -10.03 29.57
N LEU A 517 -5.78 -9.31 28.45
CA LEU A 517 -4.78 -8.38 27.88
C LEU A 517 -5.29 -6.95 27.70
#